data_AF-A0ABD3Z727-F1
#
_entry.id   AF-A0ABD3Z727-F1
#
_cell.length_a   1.000
_cell.length_b   1.000
_cell.length_c   1.000
_cell.angle_alpha   90.00
_cell.angle_beta   90.00
_cell.angle_gamma   90.00
#
_symmetry.space_group_name_H-M   'P 1'
#
loop_
_entity.id
_entity.type
_entity.pdbx_description
1 polymer ?
#
loop_
_entity_poly.entity_id
_entity_poly.type
_entity_poly.pdbx_seq_one_letter_code
_entity_poly.pdbx_strand_id
1 'polypeptide(L)'
;MKKADSLHLSRVAALGCIVCRNLQLGETPAEIHHLRTGQGTSQRADHRKSIPLCHMHHRNGGYGVAIHAGRKQWEKNFGTELQLLEQVQLELGVFYA
;
A
#
# COMPACT_ATOMS: atom_id res chain seq x y z
N MET A 1 -7.91 -9.87 14.55
CA MET A 1 -7.63 -10.20 13.13
C MET A 1 -8.12 -11.61 12.86
N LYS A 2 -8.97 -11.82 11.86
CA LYS A 2 -9.39 -13.19 11.48
C LYS A 2 -8.28 -13.88 10.70
N LYS A 3 -8.29 -15.22 10.63
CA LYS A 3 -7.31 -16.00 9.86
C LYS A 3 -7.26 -15.57 8.38
N ALA A 4 -8.41 -15.30 7.78
CA ALA A 4 -8.52 -14.82 6.40
C ALA A 4 -7.84 -13.45 6.20
N ASP A 5 -7.99 -12.53 7.16
CA ASP A 5 -7.36 -11.21 7.11
C ASP A 5 -5.84 -11.35 7.17
N SER A 6 -5.34 -12.18 8.08
CA SER A 6 -3.90 -12.45 8.22
C SER A 6 -3.31 -13.04 6.94
N LEU A 7 -4.01 -14.00 6.31
CA LEU A 7 -3.59 -14.58 5.04
C LEU A 7 -3.58 -13.55 3.91
N HIS A 8 -4.62 -12.71 3.82
CA HIS A 8 -4.68 -11.64 2.83
C HIS A 8 -3.51 -10.67 2.99
N LEU A 9 -3.28 -10.14 4.20
CA LEU A 9 -2.18 -9.22 4.47
C LEU A 9 -0.82 -9.86 4.21
N SER A 10 -0.65 -11.15 4.51
CA SER A 10 0.58 -11.88 4.18
C SER A 10 0.83 -11.94 2.67
N ARG A 11 -0.23 -12.18 1.88
CA ARG A 11 -0.15 -12.15 0.40
C ARG A 11 0.17 -10.74 -0.12
N VAL A 12 -0.43 -9.71 0.47
CA VAL A 12 -0.13 -8.31 0.12
C VAL A 12 1.35 -7.99 0.39
N ALA A 13 1.86 -8.31 1.59
CA ALA A 13 3.27 -8.06 1.95
C ALA A 13 4.25 -8.82 1.06
N ALA A 14 3.90 -10.04 0.63
CA ALA A 14 4.74 -10.87 -0.23
C ALA A 14 4.93 -10.30 -1.64
N LEU A 15 4.08 -9.36 -2.10
CA LEU A 15 4.29 -8.67 -3.37
C LEU A 15 5.51 -7.74 -3.37
N GLY A 16 6.08 -7.42 -2.20
CA GLY A 16 7.10 -6.38 -2.04
C GLY A 16 6.53 -4.98 -2.25
N CYS A 17 7.37 -3.94 -2.12
CA CYS A 17 6.90 -2.57 -2.26
C CYS A 17 6.39 -2.30 -3.67
N ILE A 18 5.11 -1.95 -3.78
CA ILE A 18 4.47 -1.70 -5.08
C ILE A 18 5.14 -0.54 -5.82
N VAL A 19 5.61 0.48 -5.10
CA VAL A 19 6.34 1.61 -5.69
C VAL A 19 7.73 1.18 -6.18
N CYS A 20 8.51 0.45 -5.38
CA CYS A 20 9.82 -0.04 -5.83
C CYS A 20 9.71 -0.94 -7.06
N ARG A 21 8.63 -1.73 -7.16
CA ARG A 21 8.36 -2.54 -8.35
C ARG A 21 8.04 -1.70 -9.58
N ASN A 22 7.19 -0.68 -9.44
CA ASN A 22 6.89 0.24 -10.54
C ASN A 22 8.14 1.03 -11.00
N LEU A 23 9.06 1.32 -10.08
CA LEU A 23 10.35 1.94 -10.36
C LEU A 23 11.44 0.95 -10.80
N GLN A 24 11.12 -0.34 -10.94
CA GLN A 24 12.06 -1.40 -11.36
C GLN A 24 13.30 -1.53 -10.44
N LEU A 25 13.14 -1.25 -9.14
CA LEU A 25 14.21 -1.33 -8.13
C LEU A 25 14.41 -2.73 -7.53
N GLY A 26 13.68 -3.73 -8.04
CA GLY A 26 13.73 -5.11 -7.56
C GLY A 26 12.82 -5.39 -6.36
N GLU A 27 12.97 -6.57 -5.78
CA GLU A 27 12.21 -6.99 -4.60
C GLU A 27 12.67 -6.25 -3.36
N THR A 28 11.73 -5.68 -2.62
CA THR A 28 11.99 -4.98 -1.37
C THR A 28 11.01 -5.43 -0.30
N PRO A 29 11.45 -5.70 0.94
CA PRO A 29 10.57 -6.01 2.05
C PRO A 29 9.51 -4.92 2.23
N ALA A 30 8.25 -5.35 2.34
CA ALA A 30 7.12 -4.43 2.48
C ALA A 30 6.44 -4.54 3.84
N GLU A 31 6.02 -3.39 4.32
CA GLU A 31 5.11 -3.21 5.42
C GLU A 31 3.69 -2.96 4.87
N ILE A 32 2.69 -3.27 5.68
CA ILE A 32 1.29 -3.02 5.33
C ILE A 32 0.95 -1.56 5.58
N HIS A 33 0.51 -0.88 4.52
CA HIS A 33 -0.09 0.44 4.59
C HIS A 33 -1.60 0.34 4.35
N HIS A 34 -2.41 0.66 5.35
CA HIS A 34 -3.86 0.80 5.19
C HIS A 34 -4.19 2.16 4.59
N LEU A 35 -4.97 2.15 3.51
CA LEU A 35 -5.39 3.36 2.83
C LEU A 35 -6.13 4.30 3.79
N ARG A 36 -5.84 5.59 3.69
CA ARG A 36 -6.60 6.65 4.38
C ARG A 36 -7.70 7.25 3.51
N THR A 37 -7.65 7.06 2.18
CA THR A 37 -8.68 7.55 1.26
C THR A 37 -10.03 6.97 1.61
N GLY A 38 -11.02 7.83 1.87
CA GLY A 38 -12.38 7.42 2.19
C GLY A 38 -12.55 6.77 3.57
N GLN A 39 -11.52 6.79 4.44
CA GLN A 39 -11.59 6.30 5.81
C GLN A 39 -11.80 7.46 6.78
N GLY A 40 -12.90 7.43 7.53
CA GLY A 40 -13.18 8.43 8.56
C GLY A 40 -12.22 8.36 9.75
N THR A 41 -12.06 9.46 10.48
CA THR A 41 -11.09 9.64 11.59
C THR A 41 -11.19 8.60 12.73
N SER A 42 -12.32 7.91 12.86
CA SER A 42 -12.56 6.86 13.87
C SER A 42 -12.94 5.50 13.25
N GLN A 43 -12.87 5.37 11.92
CA GLN A 43 -13.18 4.09 11.27
C GLN A 43 -11.99 3.14 11.41
N ARG A 44 -12.30 1.90 11.78
CA ARG A 44 -11.30 0.82 11.76
C ARG A 44 -10.78 0.61 10.35
N ALA A 45 -9.49 0.32 10.26
CA ALA A 45 -8.86 0.01 8.99
C ALA A 45 -9.46 -1.23 8.34
N ASP A 46 -9.78 -1.13 7.06
CA ASP A 46 -10.17 -2.27 6.24
C ASP A 46 -8.92 -2.96 5.71
N HIS A 47 -8.69 -4.21 6.14
CA HIS A 47 -7.53 -4.99 5.72
C HIS A 47 -7.49 -5.26 4.20
N ARG A 48 -8.64 -5.21 3.51
CA ARG A 48 -8.71 -5.36 2.06
C ARG A 48 -8.28 -4.10 1.31
N LYS A 49 -8.20 -2.97 2.02
CA LYS A 49 -7.71 -1.68 1.51
C LYS A 49 -6.31 -1.45 2.05
N SER A 50 -5.39 -2.30 1.59
CA SER A 50 -3.99 -2.28 1.99
C SER A 50 -3.07 -2.37 0.77
N ILE A 51 -1.98 -1.59 0.80
CA ILE A 51 -0.90 -1.66 -0.19
C ILE A 51 0.42 -1.99 0.51
N PRO A 52 1.33 -2.73 -0.16
CA PRO A 52 2.64 -3.06 0.38
C PRO A 52 3.65 -1.95 0.07
N LEU A 53 4.26 -1.36 1.11
CA LEU A 53 5.27 -0.29 0.97
C LEU A 53 6.53 -0.61 1.78
N CYS A 54 7.72 -0.41 1.22
CA CYS A 54 8.97 -0.52 2.00
C CYS A 54 9.06 0.62 3.00
N HIS A 55 9.93 0.52 4.01
CA HIS A 55 10.03 1.55 5.05
C HIS A 55 10.32 2.96 4.50
N MET A 56 11.09 3.08 3.39
CA MET A 56 11.36 4.36 2.72
C MET A 56 10.09 4.96 2.13
N HIS A 57 9.36 4.16 1.38
CA HIS A 57 8.11 4.55 0.75
C HIS A 57 6.95 4.67 1.76
N HIS A 58 7.03 4.02 2.91
CA HIS A 58 5.99 4.09 3.93
C HIS A 58 6.18 5.33 4.83
N ARG A 59 7.35 5.48 5.46
CA ARG A 59 7.57 6.47 6.54
C ARG A 59 8.92 7.20 6.55
N ASN A 60 9.98 6.63 5.96
CA ASN A 60 11.36 7.13 6.17
C ASN A 60 11.94 7.95 5.02
N GLY A 61 11.31 7.96 3.83
CA GLY A 61 11.84 8.63 2.64
C GLY A 61 11.76 10.16 2.64
N GLY A 62 10.99 10.76 3.56
CA GLY A 62 10.79 12.21 3.61
C GLY A 62 9.75 12.74 2.62
N TYR A 63 9.69 14.07 2.44
CA TYR A 63 8.61 14.73 1.71
C TYR A 63 8.49 14.26 0.27
N GLY A 64 7.32 13.74 -0.11
CA GLY A 64 7.03 13.25 -1.46
C GLY A 64 7.63 11.88 -1.80
N VAL A 65 8.43 11.30 -0.89
CA VAL A 65 9.01 9.96 -1.02
C VAL A 65 8.45 8.99 0.00
N ALA A 66 7.99 9.41 1.18
CA ALA A 66 7.20 8.60 2.09
C ALA A 66 5.74 9.03 2.06
N ILE A 67 4.80 8.07 2.00
CA ILE A 67 3.37 8.41 1.89
C ILE A 67 2.86 9.20 3.12
N HIS A 68 3.44 8.94 4.30
CA HIS A 68 3.17 9.68 5.53
C HIS A 68 3.87 11.05 5.61
N ALA A 69 4.71 11.39 4.63
CA ALA A 69 5.38 12.68 4.53
C ALA A 69 5.02 13.36 3.19
N GLY A 70 3.87 14.03 3.14
CA GLY A 70 3.47 14.80 1.97
C GLY A 70 2.75 13.97 0.89
N ARG A 71 1.62 13.39 1.28
CA ARG A 71 0.74 12.58 0.42
C ARG A 71 0.45 13.20 -0.95
N LYS A 72 0.12 14.50 -1.03
CA LYS A 72 -0.15 15.15 -2.33
C LYS A 72 1.03 15.08 -3.30
N GLN A 73 2.25 15.22 -2.80
CA GLN A 73 3.45 15.12 -3.64
C GLN A 73 3.76 13.66 -3.96
N TRP A 74 3.60 12.77 -2.99
CA TRP A 74 3.69 11.33 -3.20
C TRP A 74 2.77 10.87 -4.35
N GLU A 75 1.50 11.29 -4.34
CA GLU A 75 0.53 10.85 -5.34
C GLU A 75 0.89 11.33 -6.75
N LYS A 76 1.53 12.50 -6.87
CA LYS A 76 2.09 12.98 -8.14
C LYS A 76 3.27 12.15 -8.62
N ASN A 77 4.09 11.64 -7.69
CA ASN A 77 5.30 10.90 -8.00
C ASN A 77 5.01 9.43 -8.34
N PHE A 78 4.08 8.79 -7.63
CA PHE A 78 3.92 7.33 -7.64
C PHE A 78 2.48 6.85 -7.88
N GLY A 79 1.52 7.76 -8.00
CA GLY A 79 0.10 7.42 -8.12
C GLY A 79 -0.65 7.46 -6.79
N THR A 80 -1.98 7.49 -6.88
CA THR A 80 -2.87 7.54 -5.73
C THR A 80 -2.91 6.23 -4.97
N GLU A 81 -3.27 6.30 -3.68
CA GLU A 81 -3.59 5.13 -2.86
C GLU A 81 -4.55 4.15 -3.56
N LEU A 82 -5.58 4.67 -4.25
CA LEU A 82 -6.59 3.85 -4.94
C LEU A 82 -6.03 3.16 -6.19
N GLN A 83 -5.22 3.86 -7.00
CA GLN A 83 -4.56 3.26 -8.17
C GLN A 83 -3.59 2.15 -7.75
N LEU A 84 -2.81 2.38 -6.70
CA LEU A 84 -1.90 1.37 -6.17
C LEU A 84 -2.66 0.19 -5.55
N LEU A 85 -3.81 0.42 -4.94
CA LEU A 85 -4.68 -0.65 -4.43
C LEU A 85 -5.26 -1.49 -5.57
N GLU A 86 -5.73 -0.86 -6.65
CA GLU A 86 -6.22 -1.56 -7.84
C GLU A 86 -5.13 -2.46 -8.43
N GLN A 87 -3.88 -1.96 -8.53
CA GLN A 87 -2.75 -2.77 -8.96
C GLN A 87 -2.53 -3.98 -8.04
N VAL A 88 -2.53 -3.80 -6.72
CA VAL A 88 -2.38 -4.90 -5.76
C VAL A 88 -3.50 -5.94 -5.92
N GLN A 89 -4.73 -5.49 -6.14
CA GLN A 89 -5.88 -6.37 -6.37
C GLN A 89 -5.73 -7.21 -7.64
N LEU A 90 -5.33 -6.58 -8.74
CA LEU A 90 -5.03 -7.25 -10.00
C LEU A 90 -3.93 -8.31 -9.83
N GLU A 91 -2.83 -7.96 -9.17
CA GLU A 91 -1.69 -8.86 -8.96
C GLU A 91 -2.02 -10.04 -8.04
N LEU A 92 -2.91 -9.85 -7.06
CA LEU A 92 -3.39 -10.93 -6.21
C LEU A 92 -4.53 -11.73 -6.84
N GLY A 93 -5.07 -11.31 -7.98
CA GLY A 93 -6.26 -11.90 -8.60
C GLY A 93 -7.48 -11.84 -7.67
N VAL A 94 -7.65 -10.75 -6.91
CA VAL A 94 -8.78 -10.54 -6.00
C VAL A 94 -9.54 -9.28 -6.39
N PHE A 95 -10.82 -9.42 -6.71
CA PHE A 95 -11.71 -8.30 -6.97
C PHE A 95 -12.79 -8.29 -5.91
N TYR A 96 -12.85 -7.20 -5.15
CA TYR A 96 -13.91 -7.00 -4.17
C TYR A 96 -15.00 -6.17 -4.83
N ALA A 97 -16.23 -6.69 -4.81
CA ALA A 97 -17.42 -5.96 -5.24
C ALA A 97 -17.74 -4.79 -4.32
#